data_AF-A0A1B8DLA7-F1
#
_entry.id   AF-A0A1B8DLA7-F1
#
_cell.length_a   1.000
_cell.length_b   1.000
_cell.length_c   1.000
_cell.angle_alpha   90.00
_cell.angle_beta   90.00
_cell.angle_gamma   90.00
#
_symmetry.space_group_name_H-M   'P 1'
#
loop_
_entity.id
_entity.type
_entity.pdbx_description
1 polymer ?
#
loop_
_entity_poly.entity_id
_entity_poly.type
_entity_poly.pdbx_seq_one_letter_code
_entity_poly.pdbx_strand_id
1 'polypeptide(L)'
;MSKNSTPNQPDNDGQPPRVTRRTAATAQTALPPESPPDRIGNLEREMQELKAMIATLVVSQTRILPTPEDTPIPTVESIERRARPMRDTPRTVRLPPLQSTRSPSTQSTSRIPSEDPPHRHKKSTISERITLLSDGVEHTFLQWSASIRDRLVVNEDHYPTDVSRRALIWGTTTGLAKKYLEPQYLSATYGFQSADKMMGLLGSYFLTGNETEQARNLFDDLHMGEEGHVTETFSEFKARFQSAAITGHVTESEWFRYMWNKLTPHFRSRMAVVKSQWEANYQHMVRELTA
;
A
#
# COMPACT_ATOMS: atom_id res chain seq x y z
N MET A 1 -59.47 -15.31 55.26
CA MET A 1 -59.72 -16.70 55.70
C MET A 1 -58.83 -17.63 54.88
N SER A 2 -58.15 -18.56 55.57
CA SER A 2 -57.35 -19.70 55.07
C SER A 2 -55.99 -19.41 54.41
N LYS A 3 -54.88 -20.12 54.70
CA LYS A 3 -54.44 -21.05 55.76
C LYS A 3 -52.91 -21.22 55.59
N ASN A 4 -52.17 -21.27 56.69
CA ASN A 4 -50.72 -21.54 56.79
C ASN A 4 -50.32 -22.97 56.36
N SER A 5 -49.05 -23.18 56.00
CA SER A 5 -48.07 -23.91 56.85
C SER A 5 -46.87 -24.48 56.06
N THR A 6 -45.66 -24.13 56.48
CA THR A 6 -44.42 -24.91 56.26
C THR A 6 -43.75 -25.10 57.63
N PRO A 7 -43.39 -26.33 58.05
CA PRO A 7 -42.77 -26.55 59.34
C PRO A 7 -41.24 -26.75 59.27
N ASN A 8 -40.59 -26.10 60.24
CA ASN A 8 -39.38 -26.41 61.01
C ASN A 8 -38.41 -27.55 60.62
N GLN A 9 -37.14 -27.13 60.64
CA GLN A 9 -35.88 -27.83 60.88
C GLN A 9 -35.82 -28.60 62.22
N PRO A 10 -34.86 -29.55 62.37
CA PRO A 10 -34.27 -29.86 63.67
C PRO A 10 -32.74 -29.63 63.72
N ASP A 11 -32.31 -29.19 64.89
CA ASP A 11 -30.96 -29.03 65.42
C ASP A 11 -30.16 -30.35 65.49
N ASN A 12 -28.82 -30.31 65.49
CA ASN A 12 -28.04 -30.34 66.76
C ASN A 12 -26.52 -30.55 66.58
N ASP A 13 -25.81 -29.91 67.50
CA ASP A 13 -24.40 -29.72 67.85
C ASP A 13 -23.34 -30.82 67.62
N GLY A 14 -22.09 -30.36 67.44
CA GLY A 14 -20.90 -31.16 67.74
C GLY A 14 -19.57 -30.61 67.22
N GLN A 15 -18.97 -29.63 67.90
CA GLN A 15 -17.57 -29.20 67.72
C GLN A 15 -16.81 -29.37 69.04
N PRO A 16 -15.54 -29.89 69.07
CA PRO A 16 -14.31 -29.05 69.06
C PRO A 16 -13.03 -29.77 68.54
N PRO A 17 -11.79 -29.23 68.63
CA PRO A 17 -11.30 -27.85 68.44
C PRO A 17 -10.09 -27.72 67.45
N ARG A 18 -9.99 -26.51 66.86
CA ARG A 18 -8.78 -25.65 66.73
C ARG A 18 -7.44 -26.27 66.24
N VAL A 19 -7.11 -26.05 64.97
CA VAL A 19 -5.74 -25.71 64.54
C VAL A 19 -5.77 -24.48 63.64
N THR A 20 -5.06 -23.47 64.12
CA THR A 20 -4.83 -22.16 63.52
C THR A 20 -4.03 -22.26 62.22
N ARG A 21 -4.55 -21.74 61.11
CA ARG A 21 -3.70 -21.23 60.02
C ARG A 21 -4.31 -19.94 59.48
N ARG A 22 -3.83 -18.81 60.02
CA ARG A 22 -4.00 -17.49 59.42
C ARG A 22 -3.30 -17.51 58.06
N THR A 23 -4.01 -17.19 57.00
CA THR A 23 -3.42 -16.69 55.77
C THR A 23 -4.20 -15.44 55.42
N ALA A 24 -3.55 -14.29 55.62
CA ALA A 24 -4.08 -12.99 55.26
C ALA A 24 -4.15 -12.91 53.74
N ALA A 25 -5.37 -12.89 53.19
CA ALA A 25 -5.60 -12.45 51.83
C ALA A 25 -5.55 -10.92 51.83
N THR A 26 -4.47 -10.36 51.32
CA THR A 26 -4.34 -8.95 50.99
C THR A 26 -5.47 -8.61 50.01
N ALA A 27 -6.49 -7.90 50.47
CA ALA A 27 -7.44 -7.24 49.61
C ALA A 27 -6.65 -6.22 48.77
N GLN A 28 -6.39 -6.55 47.51
CA GLN A 28 -6.05 -5.53 46.54
C GLN A 28 -7.34 -4.73 46.30
N THR A 29 -7.37 -3.54 46.89
CA THR A 29 -8.32 -2.49 46.58
C THR A 29 -8.33 -2.29 45.07
N ALA A 30 -9.34 -2.83 44.39
CA ALA A 30 -9.66 -2.42 43.04
C ALA A 30 -10.08 -0.94 43.12
N LEU A 31 -9.23 -0.08 42.56
CA LEU A 31 -9.55 1.33 42.32
C LEU A 31 -10.86 1.42 41.53
N PRO A 32 -11.77 2.35 41.87
CA PRO A 32 -13.01 2.53 41.14
C PRO A 32 -12.73 2.95 39.68
N PRO A 33 -13.62 2.62 38.73
CA PRO A 33 -13.45 3.05 37.35
C PRO A 33 -13.47 4.58 37.28
N GLU A 34 -12.35 5.18 36.89
CA GLU A 34 -12.26 6.62 36.61
C GLU A 34 -13.37 7.01 35.64
N SER A 35 -14.08 8.08 35.99
CA SER A 35 -15.23 8.53 35.22
C SER A 35 -14.78 9.08 33.86
N PRO A 36 -15.64 9.04 32.82
CA PRO A 36 -15.33 9.58 31.49
C PRO A 36 -14.67 10.98 31.46
N PRO A 37 -15.04 11.95 32.32
CA PRO A 37 -14.36 13.26 32.34
C PRO A 37 -12.92 13.20 32.89
N ASP A 38 -12.60 12.26 33.78
CA ASP A 38 -11.24 12.11 34.32
C ASP A 38 -10.26 11.62 33.25
N ARG A 39 -10.73 10.74 32.35
CA ARG A 39 -9.97 10.26 31.19
C ARG A 39 -9.66 11.38 30.19
N ILE A 40 -10.61 12.27 29.94
CA ILE A 40 -10.43 13.41 29.02
C ILE A 40 -9.40 14.38 29.59
N GLY A 41 -9.50 14.71 30.89
CA GLY A 41 -8.52 15.57 31.56
C GLY A 41 -7.12 14.97 31.59
N ASN A 42 -7.00 13.63 31.69
CA ASN A 42 -5.71 12.95 31.63
C ASN A 42 -5.10 12.99 30.22
N LEU A 43 -5.91 12.75 29.17
CA LEU A 43 -5.46 12.86 27.77
C LEU A 43 -5.03 14.29 27.39
N GLU A 44 -5.77 15.30 27.87
CA GLU A 44 -5.42 16.70 27.63
C GLU A 44 -4.10 17.08 28.28
N ARG A 45 -3.83 16.54 29.47
CA ARG A 45 -2.55 16.72 30.18
C ARG A 45 -1.39 16.06 29.42
N GLU A 46 -1.55 14.82 28.98
CA GLU A 46 -0.53 14.12 28.17
C GLU A 46 -0.27 14.86 26.85
N MET A 47 -1.30 15.37 26.20
CA MET A 47 -1.15 16.15 24.97
C MET A 47 -0.39 17.47 25.22
N GLN A 48 -0.58 18.11 26.38
CA GLN A 48 0.16 19.32 26.74
C GLN A 48 1.63 19.04 27.07
N GLU A 49 1.92 17.93 27.77
CA GLU A 49 3.31 17.50 28.00
C GLU A 49 4.03 17.16 26.70
N LEU A 50 3.36 16.46 25.77
CA LEU A 50 3.94 16.15 24.47
C LEU A 50 4.26 17.42 23.66
N LYS A 51 3.36 18.41 23.71
CA LYS A 51 3.59 19.73 23.09
C LYS A 51 4.78 20.47 23.72
N ALA A 52 4.91 20.43 25.04
CA ALA A 52 6.05 21.05 25.75
C ALA A 52 7.37 20.35 25.41
N MET A 53 7.36 19.03 25.27
CA MET A 53 8.53 18.25 24.89
C MET A 53 8.97 18.56 23.45
N ILE A 54 8.03 18.67 22.52
CA ILE A 54 8.31 19.07 21.13
C ILE A 54 8.84 20.51 21.08
N ALA A 55 8.26 21.44 21.83
CA ALA A 55 8.75 22.82 21.89
C ALA A 55 10.19 22.87 22.44
N THR A 56 10.51 22.06 23.45
CA THR A 56 11.85 21.96 24.02
C THR A 56 12.84 21.34 23.04
N LEU A 57 12.41 20.34 22.26
CA LEU A 57 13.24 19.72 21.22
C LEU A 57 13.53 20.71 20.09
N VAL A 58 12.53 21.48 19.64
CA VAL A 58 12.68 22.52 18.61
C VAL A 58 13.61 23.63 19.08
N VAL A 59 13.51 24.07 20.33
CA VAL A 59 14.44 25.05 20.94
C VAL A 59 15.84 24.48 21.11
N SER A 60 15.96 23.20 21.42
CA SER A 60 17.27 22.52 21.50
C SER A 60 17.92 22.39 20.12
N GLN A 61 17.12 22.21 19.07
CA GLN A 61 17.58 22.06 17.69
C GLN A 61 17.99 23.42 17.08
N THR A 62 17.34 24.53 17.46
CA THR A 62 17.79 25.89 17.09
C THR A 62 19.03 26.35 17.84
N ARG A 63 19.42 25.68 18.94
CA ARG A 63 20.66 25.95 19.67
C ARG A 63 21.91 25.27 19.07
N ILE A 64 21.74 24.34 18.12
CA ILE A 64 22.85 23.56 17.52
C ILE A 64 23.31 24.17 16.18
N LEU A 65 22.60 25.16 15.63
CA LEU A 65 23.13 25.91 14.49
C LEU A 65 24.06 27.02 15.00
N PRO A 66 25.35 27.05 14.64
CA PRO A 66 26.19 28.18 14.97
C PRO A 66 25.72 29.41 14.20
N THR A 67 25.52 30.50 14.93
CA THR A 67 25.33 31.87 14.47
C THR A 67 26.40 32.26 13.44
N PRO A 68 26.07 32.95 12.33
CA PRO A 68 27.08 33.55 11.47
C PRO A 68 27.73 34.70 12.24
N GLU A 69 28.96 34.51 12.71
CA GLU A 69 29.76 35.60 13.23
C GLU A 69 30.19 36.54 12.10
N ASP A 70 29.79 37.78 12.27
CA ASP A 70 30.26 38.97 11.58
C ASP A 70 31.71 39.26 12.03
N THR A 71 32.71 39.06 11.17
CA THR A 71 33.99 39.77 11.28
C THR A 71 34.70 39.84 9.91
N PRO A 72 35.27 40.99 9.52
CA PRO A 72 35.68 41.27 8.14
C PRO A 72 37.14 40.94 7.89
N ILE A 73 37.46 40.34 6.74
CA ILE A 73 38.85 40.27 6.22
C ILE A 73 38.83 40.33 4.67
N PRO A 74 39.93 40.70 4.01
CA PRO A 74 40.01 41.88 3.17
C PRO A 74 40.18 41.55 1.68
N THR A 75 40.02 42.60 0.88
CA THR A 75 40.44 42.78 -0.51
C THR A 75 41.45 41.77 -1.05
N VAL A 76 41.00 40.94 -2.00
CA VAL A 76 41.87 40.39 -3.04
C VAL A 76 41.19 40.64 -4.39
N GLU A 77 41.85 41.47 -5.19
CA GLU A 77 41.56 41.72 -6.59
C GLU A 77 41.50 40.42 -7.40
N SER A 78 40.42 40.24 -8.17
CA SER A 78 40.46 39.47 -9.41
C SER A 78 39.32 39.86 -10.34
N ILE A 79 39.59 40.92 -11.10
CA ILE A 79 39.34 41.06 -12.54
C ILE A 79 38.10 40.31 -13.06
N GLU A 80 36.94 40.94 -12.91
CA GLU A 80 35.73 40.62 -13.66
C GLU A 80 35.80 41.32 -15.03
N ARG A 81 36.32 40.62 -16.05
CA ARG A 81 36.12 41.03 -17.46
C ARG A 81 34.69 40.67 -17.86
N ARG A 82 33.75 41.58 -17.61
CA ARG A 82 32.41 41.54 -18.22
C ARG A 82 32.35 42.47 -19.43
N ALA A 83 31.89 41.86 -20.52
CA ALA A 83 31.70 42.45 -21.83
C ALA A 83 30.66 43.59 -21.87
N ARG A 84 30.96 44.62 -22.66
CA ARG A 84 30.16 45.20 -23.77
C ARG A 84 30.97 46.32 -24.43
N PRO A 85 30.98 46.39 -25.77
CA PRO A 85 30.39 47.58 -26.37
C PRO A 85 29.59 47.31 -27.66
N MET A 86 28.94 48.38 -28.09
CA MET A 86 27.85 48.53 -29.03
C MET A 86 28.09 48.06 -30.48
N ARG A 87 26.96 47.65 -31.05
CA ARG A 87 26.49 47.70 -32.43
C ARG A 87 27.06 48.86 -33.26
N ASP A 88 27.70 48.52 -34.38
CA ASP A 88 27.62 49.24 -35.66
C ASP A 88 27.96 48.27 -36.82
N THR A 89 27.18 48.34 -37.89
CA THR A 89 27.35 47.64 -39.20
C THR A 89 27.41 48.74 -40.27
N PRO A 90 27.81 48.54 -41.55
CA PRO A 90 28.24 47.29 -42.20
C PRO A 90 29.50 47.43 -43.08
N ARG A 91 30.18 46.32 -43.37
CA ARG A 91 31.05 46.26 -44.57
C ARG A 91 30.88 44.94 -45.31
N THR A 92 30.26 45.09 -46.47
CA THR A 92 30.12 44.18 -47.60
C THR A 92 31.39 43.37 -47.85
N VAL A 93 31.32 42.06 -47.67
CA VAL A 93 32.24 41.12 -48.33
C VAL A 93 31.41 40.15 -49.16
N ARG A 94 31.61 40.31 -50.47
CA ARG A 94 31.07 39.52 -51.58
C ARG A 94 31.39 38.03 -51.39
N LEU A 95 30.38 37.17 -51.46
CA LEU A 95 30.55 35.74 -51.73
C LEU A 95 30.71 35.53 -53.25
N PRO A 96 31.64 34.68 -53.72
CA PRO A 96 31.64 34.21 -55.11
C PRO A 96 30.57 33.13 -55.34
N PRO A 97 30.02 32.99 -56.57
CA PRO A 97 28.87 32.14 -56.86
C PRO A 97 29.23 30.68 -57.17
N LEU A 98 28.24 29.83 -56.91
CA LEU A 98 28.09 28.39 -57.21
C LEU A 98 28.92 27.84 -58.40
N GLN A 99 29.66 26.77 -58.13
CA GLN A 99 29.98 25.76 -59.15
C GLN A 99 29.45 24.40 -58.72
N SER A 100 28.43 23.96 -59.45
CA SER A 100 27.91 22.59 -59.48
C SER A 100 29.04 21.63 -59.85
N THR A 101 29.39 20.73 -58.94
CA THR A 101 30.25 19.58 -59.23
C THR A 101 29.58 18.31 -58.74
N ARG A 102 28.79 17.73 -59.65
CA ARG A 102 28.76 16.31 -60.01
C ARG A 102 29.11 15.32 -58.89
N SER A 103 28.08 14.66 -58.36
CA SER A 103 28.20 13.42 -57.59
C SER A 103 29.05 12.37 -58.33
N PRO A 104 30.05 11.75 -57.70
CA PRO A 104 30.57 10.49 -58.18
C PRO A 104 29.67 9.36 -57.69
N SER A 105 28.98 8.73 -58.63
CA SER A 105 28.36 7.42 -58.46
C SER A 105 29.49 6.41 -58.26
N THR A 106 29.67 5.89 -57.03
CA THR A 106 30.53 4.73 -56.79
C THR A 106 29.71 3.46 -56.89
N GLN A 107 30.16 2.64 -57.83
CA GLN A 107 29.58 1.38 -58.23
C GLN A 107 29.59 0.37 -57.07
N SER A 108 28.49 -0.37 -57.05
CA SER A 108 28.31 -1.68 -56.44
C SER A 108 29.58 -2.53 -56.48
N THR A 109 30.17 -2.79 -55.32
CA THR A 109 31.13 -3.87 -55.12
C THR A 109 30.55 -4.89 -54.15
N SER A 110 30.19 -6.04 -54.74
CA SER A 110 30.26 -7.38 -54.17
C SER A 110 29.71 -7.59 -52.75
N ARG A 111 28.46 -8.07 -52.72
CA ARG A 111 27.84 -8.79 -51.61
C ARG A 111 28.71 -9.99 -51.21
N ILE A 112 29.51 -9.82 -50.16
CA ILE A 112 29.99 -10.95 -49.37
C ILE A 112 28.76 -11.53 -48.66
N PRO A 113 28.48 -12.84 -48.72
CA PRO A 113 27.49 -13.46 -47.84
C PRO A 113 28.07 -13.39 -46.42
N SER A 114 27.68 -12.35 -45.68
CA SER A 114 27.86 -12.34 -44.24
C SER A 114 27.11 -13.54 -43.69
N GLU A 115 27.82 -14.39 -42.96
CA GLU A 115 27.24 -15.49 -42.20
C GLU A 115 25.96 -15.02 -41.50
N ASP A 116 24.93 -15.85 -41.61
CA ASP A 116 23.64 -15.64 -40.98
C ASP A 116 23.87 -15.42 -39.47
N PRO A 117 23.39 -14.32 -38.86
CA PRO A 117 23.59 -14.09 -37.43
C PRO A 117 23.05 -15.31 -36.65
N PRO A 118 23.79 -15.83 -35.66
CA PRO A 118 23.35 -16.98 -34.90
C PRO A 118 22.01 -16.63 -34.25
N HIS A 119 20.97 -17.40 -34.60
CA HIS A 119 19.63 -17.40 -34.02
C HIS A 119 19.19 -16.06 -33.40
N ARG A 120 18.57 -15.18 -34.21
CA ARG A 120 17.66 -14.17 -33.65
C ARG A 120 16.52 -14.90 -32.95
N HIS A 121 16.67 -15.15 -31.65
CA HIS A 121 15.60 -15.65 -30.81
C HIS A 121 14.41 -14.70 -30.97
N LYS A 122 13.27 -15.25 -31.40
CA LYS A 122 12.03 -14.49 -31.53
C LYS A 122 11.65 -14.06 -30.12
N LYS A 123 11.68 -12.75 -29.87
CA LYS A 123 11.20 -12.18 -28.62
C LYS A 123 9.71 -12.47 -28.45
N SER A 124 9.25 -12.58 -27.21
CA SER A 124 7.84 -12.72 -26.86
C SER A 124 7.04 -11.55 -27.45
N THR A 125 5.77 -11.76 -27.77
CA THR A 125 4.90 -10.64 -28.16
C THR A 125 4.71 -9.74 -26.93
N ILE A 126 4.92 -8.43 -27.07
CA ILE A 126 4.73 -7.51 -25.94
C ILE A 126 3.24 -7.46 -25.57
N SER A 127 2.93 -7.75 -24.31
CA SER A 127 1.53 -7.82 -23.85
C SER A 127 0.84 -6.46 -23.90
N GLU A 128 -0.50 -6.49 -23.98
CA GLU A 128 -1.41 -5.35 -24.10
C GLU A 128 -1.15 -4.23 -23.08
N ARG A 129 -1.29 -2.96 -23.50
CA ARG A 129 -0.87 -1.74 -22.78
C ARG A 129 -1.35 -1.71 -21.32
N ILE A 130 -0.41 -1.64 -20.37
CA ILE A 130 -0.72 -1.40 -18.95
C ILE A 130 -1.38 -0.04 -18.76
N THR A 131 -2.48 -0.01 -18.02
CA THR A 131 -3.15 1.25 -17.66
C THR A 131 -2.30 2.10 -16.74
N LEU A 132 -2.39 3.42 -16.88
CA LEU A 132 -1.49 4.34 -16.18
C LEU A 132 -1.89 4.50 -14.71
N LEU A 133 -0.91 4.50 -13.81
CA LEU A 133 -1.11 4.85 -12.40
C LEU A 133 -0.93 6.36 -12.22
N SER A 134 -1.99 7.07 -11.81
CA SER A 134 -1.96 8.52 -11.54
C SER A 134 -1.91 8.82 -10.04
N ASP A 135 -3.05 8.76 -9.38
CA ASP A 135 -3.30 9.09 -7.97
C ASP A 135 -3.74 7.87 -7.15
N GLY A 136 -3.79 6.69 -7.77
CA GLY A 136 -4.27 5.45 -7.16
C GLY A 136 -5.79 5.32 -7.09
N VAL A 137 -6.55 6.27 -7.67
CA VAL A 137 -8.03 6.29 -7.62
C VAL A 137 -8.66 5.56 -8.82
N GLU A 138 -8.20 5.81 -10.05
CA GLU A 138 -8.75 5.13 -11.24
C GLU A 138 -8.36 3.65 -11.32
N HIS A 139 -7.18 3.30 -10.80
CA HIS A 139 -6.73 1.93 -10.60
C HIS A 139 -6.04 1.82 -9.25
N THR A 140 -6.44 0.81 -8.46
CA THR A 140 -5.78 0.55 -7.17
C THR A 140 -4.31 0.23 -7.43
N PHE A 141 -3.45 0.73 -6.55
CA PHE A 141 -2.02 0.46 -6.64
C PHE A 141 -1.72 -1.04 -6.69
N LEU A 142 -2.50 -1.87 -5.96
CA LEU A 142 -2.39 -3.33 -6.03
C LEU A 142 -2.60 -3.87 -7.45
N GLN A 143 -3.71 -3.51 -8.09
CA GLN A 143 -4.04 -4.03 -9.43
C GLN A 143 -3.01 -3.61 -10.48
N TRP A 144 -2.57 -2.35 -10.42
CA TRP A 144 -1.51 -1.86 -11.28
C TRP A 144 -0.17 -2.58 -11.01
N SER A 145 0.18 -2.76 -9.73
CA SER A 145 1.43 -3.43 -9.35
C SER A 145 1.49 -4.89 -9.79
N ALA A 146 0.37 -5.61 -9.71
CA ALA A 146 0.24 -6.96 -10.22
C ALA A 146 0.46 -7.00 -11.74
N SER A 147 -0.17 -6.08 -12.48
CA SER A 147 -0.03 -5.97 -13.94
C SER A 147 1.43 -5.71 -14.36
N ILE A 148 2.16 -4.89 -13.62
CA ILE A 148 3.59 -4.65 -13.84
C ILE A 148 4.41 -5.91 -13.57
N ARG A 149 4.19 -6.57 -12.44
CA ARG A 149 4.91 -7.80 -12.06
C ARG A 149 4.69 -8.91 -13.08
N ASP A 150 3.47 -9.15 -13.49
CA ASP A 150 3.13 -10.16 -14.50
C ASP A 150 3.83 -9.87 -15.83
N ARG A 151 3.85 -8.60 -16.26
CA ARG A 151 4.56 -8.20 -17.47
C ARG A 151 6.07 -8.42 -17.36
N LEU A 152 6.66 -8.11 -16.22
CA LEU A 152 8.10 -8.31 -16.01
C LEU A 152 8.50 -9.79 -16.06
N VAL A 153 7.59 -10.70 -15.71
CA VAL A 153 7.77 -12.15 -15.80
C VAL A 153 7.52 -12.64 -17.23
N VAL A 154 6.38 -12.30 -17.84
CA VAL A 154 5.99 -12.80 -19.17
C VAL A 154 6.89 -12.25 -20.28
N ASN A 155 7.34 -11.00 -20.16
CA ASN A 155 8.19 -10.32 -21.12
C ASN A 155 9.60 -10.10 -20.57
N GLU A 156 10.14 -11.06 -19.80
CA GLU A 156 11.49 -10.97 -19.23
C GLU A 156 12.56 -10.71 -20.30
N ASP A 157 12.38 -11.28 -21.49
CA ASP A 157 13.24 -11.10 -22.66
C ASP A 157 13.26 -9.66 -23.22
N HIS A 158 12.24 -8.85 -22.90
CA HIS A 158 12.18 -7.41 -23.19
C HIS A 158 12.75 -6.55 -22.07
N TYR A 159 12.80 -7.07 -20.84
CA TYR A 159 13.26 -6.34 -19.65
C TYR A 159 14.40 -7.05 -18.89
N PRO A 160 15.53 -7.36 -19.57
CA PRO A 160 16.62 -8.13 -18.97
C PRO A 160 17.41 -7.37 -17.91
N THR A 161 17.29 -6.04 -17.84
CA THR A 161 18.05 -5.19 -16.91
C THR A 161 17.14 -4.38 -16.01
N ASP A 162 17.60 -4.06 -14.80
CA ASP A 162 16.89 -3.14 -13.92
C ASP A 162 16.62 -1.78 -14.59
N VAL A 163 17.51 -1.29 -15.45
CA VAL A 163 17.29 -0.05 -16.22
C VAL A 163 16.01 -0.16 -17.07
N SER A 164 15.85 -1.26 -17.81
CA SER A 164 14.66 -1.49 -18.65
C SER A 164 13.40 -1.69 -17.82
N ARG A 165 13.49 -2.35 -16.65
CA ARG A 165 12.38 -2.54 -15.71
C ARG A 165 11.93 -1.23 -15.07
N ARG A 166 12.89 -0.38 -14.66
CA ARG A 166 12.64 0.98 -14.15
C ARG A 166 12.00 1.88 -15.20
N ALA A 167 12.46 1.78 -16.45
CA ALA A 167 11.88 2.54 -17.55
C ALA A 167 10.42 2.14 -17.83
N LEU A 168 10.07 0.85 -17.72
CA LEU A 168 8.69 0.39 -17.78
C LEU A 168 7.84 1.04 -16.69
N ILE A 169 8.26 0.93 -15.43
CA ILE A 169 7.55 1.51 -14.28
C ILE A 169 7.31 3.01 -14.51
N TRP A 170 8.38 3.76 -14.81
CA TRP A 170 8.30 5.19 -15.11
C TRP A 170 7.31 5.50 -16.25
N GLY A 171 7.35 4.75 -17.35
CA GLY A 171 6.47 4.91 -18.50
C GLY A 171 5.00 4.60 -18.22
N THR A 172 4.72 3.80 -17.18
CA THR A 172 3.36 3.43 -16.74
C THR A 172 2.85 4.25 -15.55
N THR A 173 3.63 5.23 -15.09
CA THR A 173 3.22 6.19 -14.06
C THR A 173 2.93 7.57 -14.66
N THR A 174 1.93 8.25 -14.12
CA THR A 174 1.54 9.61 -14.47
C THR A 174 1.15 10.38 -13.20
N GLY A 175 0.79 11.65 -13.32
CA GLY A 175 0.24 12.46 -12.23
C GLY A 175 1.07 12.40 -10.93
N LEU A 176 0.42 12.00 -9.84
CA LEU A 176 0.98 12.01 -8.49
C LEU A 176 2.07 10.94 -8.30
N ALA A 177 1.84 9.73 -8.79
CA ALA A 177 2.80 8.63 -8.75
C ALA A 177 4.11 9.01 -9.44
N LYS A 178 4.03 9.68 -10.61
CA LYS A 178 5.20 10.15 -11.34
C LYS A 178 5.95 11.24 -10.57
N LYS A 179 5.22 12.18 -9.95
CA LYS A 179 5.79 13.23 -9.09
C LYS A 179 6.58 12.67 -7.91
N TYR A 180 6.15 11.55 -7.32
CA TYR A 180 6.89 10.90 -6.23
C TYR A 180 8.18 10.22 -6.71
N LEU A 181 8.18 9.66 -7.92
CA LEU A 181 9.35 9.01 -8.48
C LEU A 181 10.38 10.01 -9.02
N GLU A 182 9.93 11.13 -9.58
CA GLU A 182 10.75 12.08 -10.35
C GLU A 182 12.05 12.51 -9.66
N PRO A 183 12.06 12.91 -8.36
CA PRO A 183 13.28 13.41 -7.71
C PRO A 183 14.39 12.35 -7.63
N GLN A 184 14.02 11.09 -7.36
CA GLN A 184 14.99 9.99 -7.29
C GLN A 184 15.28 9.39 -8.67
N TYR A 185 14.30 9.36 -9.58
CA TYR A 185 14.48 8.80 -10.91
C TYR A 185 15.45 9.62 -11.76
N LEU A 186 15.42 10.95 -11.64
CA LEU A 186 16.32 11.86 -12.38
C LEU A 186 17.66 12.12 -11.66
N SER A 187 17.81 11.67 -10.42
CA SER A 187 19.04 11.92 -9.66
C SER A 187 20.18 11.01 -10.11
N ALA A 188 21.32 11.60 -10.43
CA ALA A 188 22.55 10.86 -10.67
C ALA A 188 23.15 10.28 -9.36
N THR A 189 22.90 10.95 -8.23
CA THR A 189 23.48 10.61 -6.93
C THR A 189 22.57 9.70 -6.11
N TYR A 190 21.26 9.95 -6.14
CA TYR A 190 20.24 9.22 -5.37
C TYR A 190 19.33 8.39 -6.28
N GLY A 191 19.85 7.96 -7.43
CA GLY A 191 19.14 7.17 -8.42
C GLY A 191 18.63 5.84 -7.88
N PHE A 192 17.46 5.40 -8.36
CA PHE A 192 16.98 4.05 -8.06
C PHE A 192 17.92 2.98 -8.61
N GLN A 193 18.35 2.07 -7.75
CA GLN A 193 19.20 0.94 -8.13
C GLN A 193 18.41 -0.18 -8.81
N SER A 194 17.16 -0.41 -8.40
CA SER A 194 16.30 -1.46 -8.93
C SER A 194 14.86 -1.00 -9.16
N ALA A 195 14.15 -1.77 -9.98
CA ALA A 195 12.70 -1.61 -10.18
C ALA A 195 11.91 -1.87 -8.88
N ASP A 196 12.37 -2.80 -8.03
CA ASP A 196 11.73 -3.11 -6.75
C ASP A 196 11.74 -1.92 -5.79
N LYS A 197 12.79 -1.10 -5.82
CA LYS A 197 12.86 0.13 -5.00
C LYS A 197 11.82 1.16 -5.46
N MET A 198 11.59 1.29 -6.76
CA MET A 198 10.52 2.16 -7.30
C MET A 198 9.14 1.65 -6.87
N MET A 199 8.91 0.33 -6.98
CA MET A 199 7.66 -0.29 -6.53
C MET A 199 7.43 -0.12 -5.03
N GLY A 200 8.48 -0.30 -4.22
CA GLY A 200 8.43 -0.12 -2.77
C GLY A 200 8.12 1.32 -2.36
N LEU A 201 8.73 2.31 -3.03
CA LEU A 201 8.44 3.72 -2.76
C LEU A 201 6.99 4.06 -3.08
N LEU A 202 6.49 3.68 -4.26
CA LEU A 202 5.09 3.87 -4.60
C LEU A 202 4.16 3.16 -3.62
N GLY A 203 4.51 1.92 -3.25
CA GLY A 203 3.76 1.16 -2.25
C GLY A 203 3.68 1.89 -0.91
N SER A 204 4.74 2.55 -0.46
CA SER A 204 4.73 3.31 0.80
C SER A 204 3.77 4.51 0.81
N TYR A 205 3.45 5.07 -0.37
CA TYR A 205 2.51 6.19 -0.50
C TYR A 205 1.08 5.75 -0.77
N PHE A 206 0.90 4.69 -1.57
CA PHE A 206 -0.42 4.27 -2.03
C PHE A 206 -1.01 3.11 -1.23
N LEU A 207 -0.19 2.28 -0.59
CA LEU A 207 -0.68 1.29 0.37
C LEU A 207 -0.80 1.97 1.72
N THR A 208 -2.02 2.26 2.11
CA THR A 208 -2.24 2.64 3.51
C THR A 208 -2.11 1.35 4.31
N GLY A 209 -1.20 1.27 5.29
CA GLY A 209 -0.96 0.05 6.07
C GLY A 209 -2.18 -0.50 6.83
N ASN A 210 -3.34 0.15 6.69
CA ASN A 210 -4.63 -0.27 7.20
C ASN A 210 -5.51 -1.01 6.17
N GLU A 211 -5.12 -1.17 4.90
CA GLU A 211 -5.99 -1.80 3.88
C GLU A 211 -6.40 -3.21 4.28
N THR A 212 -5.48 -3.99 4.85
CA THR A 212 -5.77 -5.32 5.38
C THR A 212 -6.75 -5.26 6.56
N GLU A 213 -6.57 -4.29 7.45
CA GLU A 213 -7.44 -4.10 8.63
C GLU A 213 -8.83 -3.61 8.20
N GLN A 214 -8.91 -2.65 7.28
CA GLN A 214 -10.15 -2.19 6.68
C GLN A 214 -10.86 -3.31 5.93
N ALA A 215 -10.14 -4.09 5.12
CA ALA A 215 -10.71 -5.25 4.43
C ALA A 215 -11.21 -6.30 5.43
N ARG A 216 -10.55 -6.46 6.58
CA ARG A 216 -11.00 -7.35 7.65
C ARG A 216 -12.25 -6.83 8.34
N ASN A 217 -12.32 -5.53 8.65
CA ASN A 217 -13.52 -4.90 9.20
C ASN A 217 -14.69 -5.02 8.22
N LEU A 218 -14.45 -4.70 6.94
CA LEU A 218 -15.43 -4.89 5.86
C LEU A 218 -15.84 -6.36 5.74
N PHE A 219 -14.90 -7.30 5.83
CA PHE A 219 -15.21 -8.72 5.80
C PHE A 219 -16.08 -9.11 6.99
N ASP A 220 -15.80 -8.61 8.19
CA ASP A 220 -16.56 -8.94 9.40
C ASP A 220 -18.00 -8.40 9.33
N ASP A 221 -18.18 -7.20 8.77
CA ASP A 221 -19.49 -6.57 8.58
C ASP A 221 -20.26 -7.12 7.37
N LEU A 222 -19.57 -7.75 6.42
CA LEU A 222 -20.14 -8.22 5.16
C LEU A 222 -21.33 -9.18 5.36
N HIS A 223 -22.49 -8.84 4.80
CA HIS A 223 -23.64 -9.74 4.72
C HIS A 223 -24.26 -9.75 3.33
N MET A 224 -24.83 -10.89 2.95
CA MET A 224 -25.58 -10.99 1.71
C MET A 224 -26.88 -10.19 1.83
N GLY A 225 -27.19 -9.35 0.84
CA GLY A 225 -28.39 -8.52 0.82
C GLY A 225 -28.36 -7.34 1.79
N GLU A 226 -27.18 -6.89 2.21
CA GLU A 226 -27.00 -5.70 3.05
C GLU A 226 -27.40 -4.39 2.33
N GLU A 227 -27.42 -3.27 3.05
CA GLU A 227 -27.80 -1.98 2.49
C GLU A 227 -26.90 -1.61 1.29
N GLY A 228 -27.52 -1.30 0.14
CA GLY A 228 -26.81 -1.12 -1.14
C GLY A 228 -26.69 -2.37 -2.01
N HIS A 229 -27.01 -3.56 -1.49
CA HIS A 229 -26.92 -4.85 -2.18
C HIS A 229 -28.19 -5.72 -2.07
N VAL A 230 -29.35 -5.12 -1.80
CA VAL A 230 -30.61 -5.83 -1.51
C VAL A 230 -31.02 -6.83 -2.61
N THR A 231 -30.72 -6.54 -3.88
CA THR A 231 -31.06 -7.39 -5.04
C THR A 231 -29.87 -8.21 -5.56
N GLU A 232 -28.79 -8.34 -4.80
CA GLU A 232 -27.60 -9.04 -5.26
C GLU A 232 -27.84 -10.55 -5.43
N THR A 233 -27.19 -11.11 -6.44
CA THR A 233 -27.14 -12.55 -6.67
C THR A 233 -26.08 -13.21 -5.79
N PHE A 234 -26.19 -14.52 -5.58
CA PHE A 234 -25.16 -15.27 -4.85
C PHE A 234 -23.77 -15.15 -5.51
N SER A 235 -23.72 -15.11 -6.85
CA SER A 235 -22.45 -14.97 -7.59
C SER A 235 -21.75 -13.64 -7.31
N GLU A 236 -22.51 -12.54 -7.27
CA GLU A 236 -21.99 -11.22 -6.92
C GLU A 236 -21.52 -11.19 -5.46
N PHE A 237 -22.35 -11.68 -4.54
CA PHE A 237 -22.00 -11.79 -3.13
C PHE A 237 -20.73 -12.62 -2.91
N LYS A 238 -20.61 -13.77 -3.58
CA LYS A 238 -19.44 -14.65 -3.53
C LYS A 238 -18.19 -13.91 -3.96
N ALA A 239 -18.25 -13.12 -5.03
CA ALA A 239 -17.10 -12.34 -5.49
C ALA A 239 -16.67 -11.31 -4.42
N ARG A 240 -17.63 -10.58 -3.82
CA ARG A 240 -17.36 -9.63 -2.72
C ARG A 240 -16.74 -10.34 -1.51
N PHE A 241 -17.32 -11.47 -1.11
CA PHE A 241 -16.83 -12.31 -0.01
C PHE A 241 -15.39 -12.75 -0.24
N GLN A 242 -15.08 -13.33 -1.42
CA GLN A 242 -13.74 -13.81 -1.72
C GLN A 242 -12.72 -12.67 -1.76
N SER A 243 -13.10 -11.54 -2.38
CA SER A 243 -12.26 -10.34 -2.41
C SER A 243 -11.91 -9.85 -1.00
N ALA A 244 -12.90 -9.71 -0.13
CA ALA A 244 -12.70 -9.25 1.25
C ALA A 244 -11.93 -10.28 2.09
N ALA A 245 -12.24 -11.58 1.95
CA ALA A 245 -11.56 -12.65 2.67
C ALA A 245 -10.07 -12.74 2.35
N ILE A 246 -9.72 -12.66 1.05
CA ILE A 246 -8.33 -12.71 0.58
C ILE A 246 -7.58 -11.46 1.04
N THR A 247 -8.17 -10.27 0.84
CA THR A 247 -7.53 -8.99 1.21
C THR A 247 -7.37 -8.85 2.73
N GLY A 248 -8.32 -9.37 3.52
CA GLY A 248 -8.29 -9.40 4.98
C GLY A 248 -7.49 -10.56 5.60
N HIS A 249 -6.86 -11.40 4.77
CA HIS A 249 -6.11 -12.60 5.18
C HIS A 249 -6.92 -13.55 6.10
N VAL A 250 -8.16 -13.85 5.70
CA VAL A 250 -9.03 -14.81 6.41
C VAL A 250 -8.63 -16.23 6.02
N THR A 251 -8.43 -17.10 7.02
CA THR A 251 -8.01 -18.49 6.80
C THR A 251 -9.06 -19.27 5.99
N GLU A 252 -8.64 -19.94 4.90
CA GLU A 252 -9.55 -20.66 3.98
C GLU A 252 -10.38 -21.75 4.68
N SER A 253 -9.82 -22.41 5.70
CA SER A 253 -10.54 -23.41 6.51
C SER A 253 -11.79 -22.86 7.20
N GLU A 254 -11.85 -21.55 7.41
CA GLU A 254 -13.00 -20.90 8.05
C GLU A 254 -14.00 -20.35 7.04
N TRP A 255 -13.67 -20.31 5.75
CA TRP A 255 -14.51 -19.69 4.72
C TRP A 255 -15.89 -20.34 4.63
N PHE A 256 -15.98 -21.65 4.82
CA PHE A 256 -17.28 -22.33 4.87
C PHE A 256 -18.18 -21.77 5.97
N ARG A 257 -17.64 -21.65 7.20
CA ARG A 257 -18.36 -21.14 8.37
C ARG A 257 -18.78 -19.69 8.15
N TYR A 258 -17.86 -18.85 7.67
CA TYR A 258 -18.12 -17.44 7.43
C TYR A 258 -19.15 -17.24 6.32
N MET A 259 -18.98 -17.87 5.17
CA MET A 259 -19.90 -17.78 4.04
C MET A 259 -21.31 -18.22 4.48
N TRP A 260 -21.44 -19.38 5.13
CA TRP A 260 -22.74 -19.85 5.61
C TRP A 260 -23.43 -18.84 6.54
N ASN A 261 -22.69 -18.24 7.48
CA ASN A 261 -23.26 -17.30 8.45
C ASN A 261 -23.64 -15.96 7.83
N LYS A 262 -22.92 -15.53 6.78
CA LYS A 262 -23.14 -14.26 6.09
C LYS A 262 -24.23 -14.33 5.01
N LEU A 263 -24.70 -15.52 4.66
CA LEU A 263 -25.88 -15.70 3.80
C LEU A 263 -27.17 -15.21 4.48
N THR A 264 -28.10 -14.71 3.67
CA THR A 264 -29.42 -14.30 4.16
C THR A 264 -30.14 -15.48 4.84
N PRO A 265 -31.00 -15.21 5.84
CA PRO A 265 -31.80 -16.25 6.47
C PRO A 265 -32.60 -17.09 5.47
N HIS A 266 -33.13 -16.45 4.42
CA HIS A 266 -33.88 -17.13 3.36
C HIS A 266 -33.03 -18.18 2.61
N PHE A 267 -31.81 -17.80 2.20
CA PHE A 267 -30.88 -18.74 1.55
C PHE A 267 -30.51 -19.89 2.49
N ARG A 268 -30.22 -19.60 3.76
CA ARG A 268 -29.90 -20.63 4.75
C ARG A 268 -31.05 -21.61 4.97
N SER A 269 -32.30 -21.14 5.04
CA SER A 269 -33.46 -22.02 5.20
C SER A 269 -33.66 -22.95 4.00
N ARG A 270 -33.51 -22.43 2.77
CA ARG A 270 -33.63 -23.24 1.54
C ARG A 270 -32.55 -24.32 1.47
N MET A 271 -31.34 -24.03 1.96
CA MET A 271 -30.18 -24.88 1.82
C MET A 271 -29.86 -25.73 3.06
N ALA A 272 -30.62 -25.58 4.15
CA ALA A 272 -30.40 -26.31 5.40
C ALA A 272 -30.46 -27.84 5.21
N VAL A 273 -31.29 -28.31 4.29
CA VAL A 273 -31.49 -29.74 3.99
C VAL A 273 -30.24 -30.37 3.35
N VAL A 274 -29.54 -29.61 2.50
CA VAL A 274 -28.35 -30.07 1.77
C VAL A 274 -27.05 -29.71 2.47
N LYS A 275 -27.08 -28.82 3.48
CA LYS A 275 -25.90 -28.35 4.21
C LYS A 275 -25.02 -29.49 4.74
N SER A 276 -25.62 -30.55 5.25
CA SER A 276 -24.89 -31.70 5.80
C SER A 276 -24.07 -32.45 4.75
N GLN A 277 -24.48 -32.40 3.48
CA GLN A 277 -23.81 -33.07 2.36
C GLN A 277 -22.53 -32.33 1.92
N TRP A 278 -22.35 -31.08 2.35
CA TRP A 278 -21.18 -30.30 1.98
C TRP A 278 -19.96 -30.57 2.87
N GLU A 279 -20.09 -31.32 3.97
CA GLU A 279 -18.96 -31.72 4.85
C GLU A 279 -18.09 -30.54 5.32
N ALA A 280 -18.69 -29.37 5.53
CA ALA A 280 -17.98 -28.12 5.83
C ALA A 280 -16.96 -27.68 4.76
N ASN A 281 -17.09 -28.19 3.52
CA ASN A 281 -16.27 -27.84 2.38
C ASN A 281 -16.84 -26.63 1.65
N TYR A 282 -16.05 -25.55 1.59
CA TYR A 282 -16.42 -24.32 0.91
C TYR A 282 -16.70 -24.50 -0.59
N GLN A 283 -15.88 -25.30 -1.28
CA GLN A 283 -16.00 -25.50 -2.73
C GLN A 283 -17.26 -26.27 -3.11
N HIS A 284 -17.64 -27.28 -2.31
CA HIS A 284 -18.89 -28.02 -2.52
C HIS A 284 -20.11 -27.12 -2.34
N MET A 285 -20.15 -26.35 -1.25
CA MET A 285 -21.22 -25.39 -1.01
C MET A 285 -21.35 -24.39 -2.17
N VAL A 286 -20.25 -23.78 -2.58
CA VAL A 286 -20.27 -22.79 -3.67
C VAL A 286 -20.75 -23.38 -5.00
N ARG A 287 -20.33 -24.60 -5.33
CA ARG A 287 -20.75 -25.28 -6.57
C ARG A 287 -22.25 -25.46 -6.62
N GLU A 288 -22.86 -25.96 -5.54
CA GLU A 288 -24.30 -26.18 -5.44
C GLU A 288 -25.10 -24.86 -5.40
N LEU A 289 -24.53 -23.80 -4.81
CA LEU A 289 -25.19 -22.50 -4.72
C LEU A 289 -25.11 -21.66 -6.01
N THR A 290 -24.25 -22.05 -6.95
CA THR A 290 -24.08 -21.37 -8.24
C THR A 290 -24.79 -22.12 -9.39
N ALA A 291 -25.24 -23.36 -9.16
CA ALA A 291 -25.96 -24.19 -10.12
C ALA A 291 -27.45 -23.81 -10.20
#